data_AF-A0A8U0IHR7-F1
#
_entry.id   AF-A0A8U0IHR7-F1
#
_cell.length_a   1.000
_cell.length_b   1.000
_cell.length_c   1.000
_cell.angle_alpha   90.00
_cell.angle_beta   90.00
_cell.angle_gamma   90.00
#
_symmetry.space_group_name_H-M   'P 1'
#
loop_
_entity.id
_entity.type
_entity.pdbx_description
1 polymer ?
#
loop_
_entity_poly.entity_id
_entity_poly.type
_entity_poly.pdbx_seq_one_letter_code
_entity_poly.pdbx_strand_id
1 'polypeptide(L)'
;MALVDVLAYDQPDGETAYRAVEAGRAAEVVAAHEDEYRKRRIILWGFAAIASAVAVGYTLLIAQRPLFGVVATVGAFALAKYRTTKMKRFVPSVAAEGVRRRDAAERYDV
;
A
#
# COMPACT_ATOMS: atom_id res chain seq x y z
N MET A 1 0.63 3.20 -35.40
CA MET A 1 1.42 3.77 -34.28
C MET A 1 0.85 3.19 -33.00
N ALA A 2 1.68 2.68 -32.08
CA ALA A 2 1.18 2.05 -30.85
C ALA A 2 0.71 3.12 -29.85
N LEU A 3 -0.51 2.93 -29.31
CA LEU A 3 -1.04 3.70 -28.19
C LEU A 3 -0.60 3.05 -26.88
N VAL A 4 -0.38 3.87 -25.85
CA VAL A 4 0.04 3.44 -24.52
C VAL A 4 -0.75 4.19 -23.44
N ASP A 5 -0.92 3.55 -22.29
CA ASP A 5 -1.35 4.23 -21.07
C ASP A 5 -0.12 4.49 -20.21
N VAL A 6 -0.17 5.52 -19.36
CA VAL A 6 0.93 5.96 -18.50
C VAL A 6 0.50 5.79 -17.04
N LEU A 7 1.30 5.05 -16.28
CA LEU A 7 1.15 4.86 -14.84
C LEU A 7 2.13 5.75 -14.09
N ALA A 8 1.68 6.38 -13.01
CA ALA A 8 2.48 7.18 -12.08
C ALA A 8 2.71 6.41 -10.78
N TYR A 9 3.98 6.21 -10.43
CA TYR A 9 4.45 5.57 -9.20
C TYR A 9 5.07 6.60 -8.28
N ASP A 10 4.54 6.74 -7.06
CA ASP A 10 5.15 7.62 -6.06
C ASP A 10 6.36 6.92 -5.40
N GLN A 11 7.56 7.47 -5.55
CA GLN A 11 8.81 6.92 -5.01
C GLN A 11 9.14 7.45 -3.62
N PRO A 12 9.78 6.67 -2.73
CA PRO A 12 10.09 7.05 -1.34
C PRO A 12 10.68 8.45 -1.13
N ASP A 13 11.49 8.94 -2.07
CA ASP A 13 12.15 10.26 -2.09
C ASP A 13 11.20 11.45 -2.35
N GLY A 14 9.97 11.20 -2.81
CA GLY A 14 9.02 12.27 -3.17
C GLY A 14 8.84 12.44 -4.67
N GLU A 15 9.64 11.76 -5.48
CA GLU A 15 9.55 11.82 -6.94
C GLU A 15 8.42 10.91 -7.45
N THR A 16 7.90 11.22 -8.64
CA THR A 16 6.93 10.38 -9.34
C THR A 16 7.60 9.77 -10.55
N ALA A 17 7.74 8.44 -10.57
CA ALA A 17 8.25 7.71 -11.72
C ALA A 17 7.08 7.31 -12.62
N TYR A 18 7.17 7.63 -13.91
CA TYR A 18 6.17 7.24 -14.89
C TYR A 18 6.58 5.94 -15.59
N ARG A 19 5.60 5.12 -16.00
CA ARG A 19 5.83 3.95 -16.85
C ARG A 19 4.72 3.79 -17.88
N ALA A 20 5.12 3.51 -19.12
CA ALA A 20 4.18 3.17 -20.19
C ALA A 20 3.75 1.71 -20.12
N VAL A 21 2.46 1.46 -20.28
CA VAL A 21 1.85 0.13 -20.43
C VAL A 21 1.01 0.10 -21.72
N GLU A 22 0.71 -1.10 -22.21
CA GLU A 22 -0.14 -1.26 -23.41
C GLU A 22 -1.51 -0.62 -23.18
N ALA A 23 -2.04 0.05 -24.21
CA ALA A 23 -3.32 0.76 -24.12
C ALA A 23 -4.46 -0.18 -23.67
N GLY A 24 -5.25 0.28 -22.70
CA GLY A 24 -6.34 -0.48 -22.10
C GLY A 24 -5.92 -1.40 -20.95
N ARG A 25 -4.61 -1.50 -20.63
CA ARG A 25 -4.11 -2.35 -19.53
C ARG A 25 -3.87 -1.60 -18.22
N ALA A 26 -3.93 -0.27 -18.21
CA ALA A 26 -3.69 0.51 -16.99
C ALA A 26 -4.57 0.06 -15.80
N ALA A 27 -5.87 -0.11 -16.04
CA ALA A 27 -6.82 -0.53 -15.02
C ALA A 27 -6.49 -1.92 -14.44
N GLU A 28 -6.06 -2.86 -15.27
CA GLU A 28 -5.66 -4.22 -14.85
C GLU A 28 -4.43 -4.16 -13.93
N VAL A 29 -3.42 -3.38 -14.31
CA VAL A 29 -2.18 -3.23 -13.53
C VAL A 29 -2.45 -2.57 -12.18
N VAL A 30 -3.28 -1.52 -12.15
CA VAL A 30 -3.68 -0.85 -10.90
C VAL A 30 -4.47 -1.80 -10.00
N ALA A 31 -5.45 -2.53 -10.56
CA ALA A 31 -6.25 -3.49 -9.80
C ALA A 31 -5.38 -4.59 -9.16
N ALA A 32 -4.40 -5.14 -9.90
CA ALA A 32 -3.48 -6.14 -9.37
C ALA A 32 -2.65 -5.61 -8.18
N HIS A 33 -2.20 -4.36 -8.23
CA HIS A 33 -1.47 -3.73 -7.12
C HIS A 33 -2.39 -3.46 -5.92
N GLU A 34 -3.62 -3.03 -6.14
CA GLU A 34 -4.61 -2.81 -5.08
C GLU A 34 -4.98 -4.13 -4.38
N ASP A 35 -5.08 -5.24 -5.12
CA ASP A 35 -5.32 -6.57 -4.56
C ASP A 35 -4.14 -7.07 -3.72
N GLU A 36 -2.91 -6.87 -4.19
CA GLU A 36 -1.70 -7.18 -3.42
C GLU A 36 -1.61 -6.33 -2.15
N TYR A 37 -1.89 -5.02 -2.26
CA TYR A 37 -1.98 -4.12 -1.11
C TYR A 37 -3.03 -4.62 -0.10
N ARG A 38 -4.23 -4.99 -0.57
CA ARG A 38 -5.33 -5.49 0.27
C ARG A 38 -4.94 -6.76 1.00
N LYS A 39 -4.33 -7.73 0.30
CA LYS A 39 -3.86 -9.00 0.89
C LYS A 39 -2.85 -8.74 2.01
N ARG A 40 -1.84 -7.93 1.74
CA ARG A 40 -0.81 -7.60 2.75
C ARG A 40 -1.37 -6.81 3.93
N ARG A 41 -2.31 -5.88 3.67
CA ARG A 41 -3.01 -5.14 4.72
C ARG A 41 -3.75 -6.11 5.65
N ILE A 42 -4.49 -7.07 5.11
CA ILE A 42 -5.22 -8.08 5.91
C ILE A 42 -4.24 -8.85 6.80
N ILE A 43 -3.10 -9.30 6.26
CA ILE A 43 -2.08 -10.03 7.04
C ILE A 43 -1.53 -9.16 8.18
N LEU A 44 -1.14 -7.91 7.90
CA LEU A 44 -0.58 -7.01 8.91
C LEU A 44 -1.57 -6.70 10.04
N TRP A 45 -2.81 -6.38 9.69
CA TRP A 45 -3.85 -6.12 10.69
C TRP A 45 -4.27 -7.38 11.45
N GLY A 46 -4.31 -8.53 10.78
CA GLY A 46 -4.55 -9.82 11.41
C GLY A 46 -3.48 -10.16 12.45
N PHE A 47 -2.20 -9.97 12.11
CA PHE A 47 -1.09 -10.15 13.04
C PHE A 47 -1.19 -9.18 14.23
N ALA A 48 -1.47 -7.90 13.98
CA ALA A 48 -1.64 -6.90 15.05
C ALA A 48 -2.81 -7.26 15.98
N ALA A 49 -3.91 -7.77 15.45
CA ALA A 49 -5.06 -8.21 16.23
C ALA A 49 -4.71 -9.40 17.12
N ILE A 50 -4.05 -10.43 16.58
CA ILE A 50 -3.62 -11.61 17.36
C ILE A 50 -2.62 -11.20 18.45
N ALA A 51 -1.59 -10.42 18.11
CA ALA A 51 -0.61 -9.93 19.07
C ALA A 51 -1.26 -9.13 20.20
N SER A 52 -2.24 -8.28 19.87
CA SER A 52 -3.00 -7.51 20.86
C SER A 52 -3.84 -8.41 21.76
N ALA A 53 -4.55 -9.40 21.20
CA ALA A 53 -5.35 -10.35 21.97
C ALA A 53 -4.50 -11.13 22.98
N VAL A 54 -3.31 -11.60 22.57
CA VAL A 54 -2.37 -12.30 23.45
C VAL A 54 -1.84 -11.36 24.55
N ALA A 55 -1.43 -10.14 24.18
CA ALA A 55 -0.91 -9.16 25.15
C ALA A 55 -1.97 -8.76 26.18
N VAL A 56 -3.21 -8.51 25.74
CA VAL A 56 -4.34 -8.20 26.62
C VAL A 56 -4.67 -9.38 27.52
N GLY A 57 -4.78 -10.59 26.96
CA GLY A 57 -5.06 -11.80 27.74
C GLY A 57 -4.02 -12.04 28.83
N TYR A 58 -2.73 -11.93 28.50
CA TYR A 58 -1.65 -12.09 29.47
C TYR A 58 -1.68 -11.01 30.55
N THR A 59 -1.78 -9.74 30.16
CA THR A 59 -1.71 -8.62 31.10
C THR A 59 -2.93 -8.52 32.02
N LEU A 60 -4.11 -8.91 31.54
CA LEU A 60 -5.33 -8.95 32.36
C LEU A 60 -5.39 -10.18 33.27
N LEU A 61 -5.20 -11.38 32.71
CA LEU A 61 -5.49 -12.62 33.43
C LEU A 61 -4.31 -13.08 34.30
N ILE A 62 -3.08 -12.92 33.82
CA ILE A 62 -1.89 -13.49 34.46
C ILE A 62 -1.15 -12.40 35.24
N ALA A 63 -0.74 -11.33 34.57
CA ALA A 63 0.07 -10.29 35.21
C ALA A 63 -0.73 -9.33 36.09
N GLN A 64 -2.07 -9.30 35.97
CA GLN A 64 -2.97 -8.40 36.70
C GLN A 64 -2.57 -6.91 36.55
N ARG A 65 -2.08 -6.54 35.36
CA ARG A 65 -1.57 -5.21 35.01
C ARG A 65 -2.26 -4.68 33.73
N PRO A 66 -3.55 -4.29 33.81
CA PRO A 66 -4.37 -3.94 32.64
C PRO A 66 -3.76 -2.83 31.76
N LEU A 67 -3.09 -1.85 32.37
CA LEU A 67 -2.52 -0.71 31.65
C LEU A 67 -1.48 -1.14 30.60
N PHE A 68 -0.70 -2.20 30.88
CA PHE A 68 0.29 -2.71 29.93
C PHE A 68 -0.35 -3.34 28.70
N GLY A 69 -1.51 -3.99 28.85
CA GLY A 69 -2.28 -4.55 27.73
C GLY A 69 -2.81 -3.46 26.79
N VAL A 70 -3.29 -2.36 27.38
CA VAL A 70 -3.75 -1.19 26.61
C VAL A 70 -2.59 -0.59 25.82
N VAL A 71 -1.45 -0.33 26.47
CA VAL A 71 -0.26 0.21 25.81
C VAL A 71 0.22 -0.70 24.68
N ALA A 72 0.29 -2.01 24.92
CA ALA A 72 0.69 -2.99 23.91
C ALA A 72 -0.25 -2.99 22.70
N THR A 73 -1.56 -2.93 22.93
CA THR A 73 -2.57 -2.89 21.86
C THR A 73 -2.46 -1.62 21.04
N VAL A 74 -2.36 -0.46 21.70
CA VAL A 74 -2.19 0.84 21.04
C VAL A 74 -0.91 0.84 20.20
N GLY A 75 0.19 0.33 20.74
CA GLY A 75 1.47 0.21 20.03
C GLY A 75 1.38 -0.70 18.80
N ALA A 76 0.78 -1.88 18.93
CA ALA A 76 0.62 -2.82 17.82
C ALA A 76 -0.23 -2.22 16.68
N PHE A 77 -1.36 -1.61 17.01
CA PHE A 77 -2.25 -0.97 16.03
C PHE A 77 -1.59 0.27 15.39
N ALA A 78 -0.87 1.09 16.16
CA ALA A 78 -0.14 2.23 15.64
C ALA A 78 0.94 1.81 14.64
N LEU A 79 1.71 0.76 14.96
CA LEU A 79 2.74 0.22 14.06
C LEU A 79 2.12 -0.36 12.78
N ALA A 80 1.05 -1.15 12.91
CA ALA A 80 0.33 -1.70 11.75
C ALA A 80 -0.23 -0.59 10.85
N LYS A 81 -0.85 0.44 11.46
CA LYS A 81 -1.32 1.63 10.74
C LYS A 81 -0.19 2.33 10.00
N TYR A 82 0.92 2.60 10.68
CA TYR A 82 2.07 3.26 10.07
C TYR A 82 2.62 2.50 8.87
N ARG A 83 2.77 1.18 8.99
CA ARG A 83 3.27 0.33 7.90
C ARG A 83 2.29 0.29 6.72
N THR A 84 0.99 0.13 6.99
CA THR A 84 -0.03 0.07 5.92
C THR A 84 -0.18 1.38 5.17
N THR A 85 -0.08 2.54 5.85
CA THR A 85 -0.06 3.84 5.18
C THR A 85 1.10 3.96 4.19
N LYS A 86 2.31 3.53 4.57
CA LYS A 86 3.47 3.54 3.67
C LYS A 86 3.31 2.61 2.47
N MET A 87 2.62 1.48 2.66
CA MET A 87 2.42 0.50 1.59
C MET A 87 1.45 0.96 0.51
N LYS A 88 0.46 1.79 0.86
CA LYS A 88 -0.49 2.32 -0.12
C LYS A 88 0.20 3.09 -1.25
N ARG A 89 1.36 3.69 -0.98
CA ARG A 89 2.18 4.42 -1.95
C ARG A 89 2.66 3.56 -3.14
N PHE A 90 2.71 2.23 -2.98
CA PHE A 90 3.14 1.33 -4.04
C PHE A 90 2.04 1.01 -5.06
N VAL A 91 0.81 1.48 -4.86
CA VAL A 91 -0.27 1.34 -5.85
C VAL A 91 -0.15 2.49 -6.84
N PRO A 92 0.13 2.23 -8.13
CA PRO A 92 0.24 3.29 -9.12
C PRO A 92 -1.11 3.95 -9.40
N SER A 93 -1.07 5.19 -9.86
CA SER A 93 -2.23 5.88 -10.42
C SER A 93 -2.11 6.00 -11.93
N VAL A 94 -3.23 6.19 -12.64
CA VAL A 94 -3.23 6.40 -14.08
C VAL A 94 -2.99 7.89 -14.37
N ALA A 95 -1.90 8.19 -15.06
CA ALA A 95 -1.51 9.56 -15.41
C ALA A 95 -2.05 9.98 -16.78
N ALA A 96 -2.14 9.06 -17.73
CA ALA A 96 -2.74 9.28 -19.04
C ALA A 96 -3.16 7.96 -19.69
N GLU A 97 -4.17 7.98 -20.58
CA GLU A 97 -4.66 6.80 -21.29
C GLU A 97 -4.67 7.05 -22.80
N GLY A 98 -4.39 6.01 -23.59
CA GLY A 98 -4.51 6.05 -25.05
C GLY A 98 -3.60 7.09 -25.73
N VAL A 99 -2.46 7.42 -25.13
CA VAL A 99 -1.52 8.41 -25.65
C VAL A 99 -0.60 7.77 -26.69
N ARG A 100 -0.17 8.53 -27.71
CA ARG A 100 0.87 8.04 -28.63
C ARG A 100 2.16 7.85 -27.86
N ARG A 101 2.85 6.73 -28.07
CA ARG A 101 4.10 6.41 -27.36
C ARG A 101 5.17 7.51 -27.42
N ARG A 102 5.26 8.22 -28.55
CA ARG A 102 6.19 9.36 -28.71
C ARG A 102 5.82 10.53 -27.81
N ASP A 103 4.55 10.90 -27.79
CA ASP A 103 4.03 12.00 -26.96
C ASP A 103 4.13 11.64 -25.46
N ALA A 104 3.99 10.35 -25.14
CA ALA A 104 4.19 9.85 -23.78
C ALA A 104 5.66 10.02 -23.34
N ALA A 105 6.63 9.61 -24.16
CA ALA A 105 8.06 9.76 -23.86
C ALA A 105 8.48 11.22 -23.70
N GLU A 106 7.93 12.13 -24.51
CA GLU A 106 8.23 13.56 -24.43
C GLU A 106 7.65 14.23 -23.18
N ARG A 107 6.45 13.81 -22.75
CA ARG A 107 5.71 14.47 -21.66
C ARG A 107 5.95 13.86 -20.28
N TYR A 108 6.22 12.57 -20.22
CA TYR A 108 6.27 11.80 -18.97
C TYR A 108 7.63 11.11 -18.73
N ASP A 109 8.62 11.30 -19.61
CA ASP A 109 9.95 10.68 -19.51
C ASP A 109 9.88 9.15 -19.30
N VAL A 110 9.04 8.48 -20.12
CA VAL A 110 8.76 7.03 -20.11
C VAL A 110 9.47 6.23 -21.18
#